data_AF-A0A952SKF7-F1
#
_entry.id   AF-A0A952SKF7-F1
#
_cell.length_a   1.000
_cell.length_b   1.000
_cell.length_c   1.000
_cell.angle_alpha   90.00
_cell.angle_beta   90.00
_cell.angle_gamma   90.00
#
_symmetry.space_group_name_H-M   'P 1'
#
loop_
_entity.id
_entity.type
_entity.pdbx_description
1 polymer ?
#
loop_
_entity_poly.entity_id
_entity_poly.type
_entity_poly.pdbx_seq_one_letter_code
_entity_poly.pdbx_strand_id
1 'polypeptide(L)'
;MRRMFFAMDSFTLKMVFNRYEKEYGSGKRKYAEMTFEEWRSGRVQMGGEISDRLVRIVPAFLTFDQKYELIEKLWFKFRSKTTLDVTISPEGGLDAAIEAVMAAIDAVGEQEIPPSVADRLEWLAADDGVAAQALLEQIDKRKGEIAVQTLESELRQLLSIAEMHQDKSVSGTRTVRLPAATVYIHVSQHAPPTARRSAMSNGQVPPEGEKPGQLARPQGNHPTRDLAPIQNPNDLLGEALRRMSPQKQEEIVSKATDEALRLQVKQQEGKIDHEMASSKVDSAAEAANRLGHAGTEFEVKAEHRSEHGSVQVTVRSKKRSLSQQVGGCFVATACYGDEFHPTVVVLREFRDTCLRVRPSGRAFVAWYYRNSRPYARMIEDRAVLRLATRLFFAPLVAFAKLAIWLDTTHHVQGDDQMPR
;
A
#
# COMPACT_ATOMS: atom_id res chain seq x y z
N MET A 1 2.64 -23.70 22.66
CA MET A 1 2.73 -24.25 24.03
C MET A 1 2.87 -25.76 24.08
N ARG A 2 1.90 -26.56 23.59
CA ARG A 2 2.00 -28.05 23.62
C ARG A 2 3.33 -28.58 23.09
N ARG A 3 3.78 -28.07 21.93
CA ARG A 3 5.10 -28.39 21.35
C ARG A 3 6.26 -28.15 22.33
N MET A 4 6.25 -27.03 23.05
CA MET A 4 7.30 -26.68 24.01
C MET A 4 7.25 -27.60 25.23
N PHE A 5 6.05 -27.89 25.76
CA PHE A 5 5.86 -28.82 26.87
C PHE A 5 6.39 -30.24 26.55
N PHE A 6 6.09 -30.76 25.36
CA PHE A 6 6.56 -32.08 24.93
C PHE A 6 8.05 -32.15 24.53
N ALA A 7 8.71 -30.99 24.41
CA ALA A 7 10.13 -30.89 24.10
C ALA A 7 10.99 -30.70 25.35
N MET A 8 10.39 -30.54 26.53
CA MET A 8 11.12 -30.36 27.80
C MET A 8 11.97 -31.58 28.13
N ASP A 9 13.14 -31.32 28.70
CA ASP A 9 13.99 -32.37 29.27
C ASP A 9 13.34 -32.94 30.55
N SER A 10 13.84 -34.10 30.98
CA SER A 10 13.28 -34.82 32.13
C SER A 10 13.32 -34.04 33.45
N PHE A 11 14.33 -33.18 33.64
CA PHE A 11 14.46 -32.39 34.87
C PHE A 11 13.42 -31.28 34.90
N THR A 12 13.30 -30.51 33.82
CA THR A 12 12.30 -29.44 33.70
C THR A 12 10.88 -30.00 33.78
N LEU A 13 10.61 -31.12 33.10
CA LEU A 13 9.31 -31.79 33.14
C LEU A 13 8.93 -32.22 34.57
N LYS A 14 9.88 -32.73 35.34
CA LYS A 14 9.67 -33.07 36.76
C LYS A 14 9.31 -31.84 37.59
N MET A 15 9.97 -30.70 37.34
CA MET A 15 9.66 -29.44 38.03
C MET A 15 8.26 -28.92 37.68
N VAL A 16 7.84 -29.04 36.42
CA VAL A 16 6.47 -28.73 35.97
C VAL A 16 5.45 -29.59 36.70
N PHE A 17 5.67 -30.91 36.79
CA PHE A 17 4.73 -31.81 37.48
C PHE A 17 4.71 -31.60 39.01
N ASN A 18 5.84 -31.24 39.62
CA ASN A 18 5.86 -30.85 41.04
C ASN A 18 4.99 -29.60 41.29
N ARG A 19 5.08 -28.60 40.41
CA ARG A 19 4.21 -27.40 40.47
C ARG A 19 2.74 -27.76 40.23
N TYR A 20 2.48 -28.66 39.28
CA TYR A 20 1.14 -29.15 38.96
C TYR A 20 0.47 -29.86 40.14
N GLU A 21 1.21 -30.70 40.86
CA GLU A 21 0.71 -31.33 42.08
C GLU A 21 0.43 -30.30 43.18
N LYS A 22 1.31 -29.32 43.37
CA LYS A 22 1.11 -28.28 44.37
C LYS A 22 -0.19 -27.49 44.14
N GLU A 23 -0.54 -27.21 42.89
CA GLU A 23 -1.74 -26.43 42.56
C GLU A 23 -3.01 -27.28 42.43
N TYR A 24 -2.91 -28.53 41.97
CA TYR A 24 -4.10 -29.31 41.59
C TYR A 24 -4.24 -30.65 42.31
N GLY A 25 -3.21 -31.12 43.02
CA GLY A 25 -3.21 -32.34 43.82
C GLY A 25 -2.52 -33.54 43.16
N SER A 26 -2.11 -34.50 44.00
CA SER A 26 -1.30 -35.67 43.64
C SER A 26 -1.98 -36.62 42.65
N GLY A 27 -3.30 -36.83 42.80
CA GLY A 27 -4.07 -37.69 41.90
C GLY A 27 -4.07 -37.19 40.45
N LYS A 28 -4.18 -35.87 40.26
CA LYS A 28 -4.16 -35.26 38.93
C LYS A 28 -2.75 -35.26 38.32
N ARG A 29 -1.71 -35.06 39.14
CA ARG A 29 -0.31 -35.27 38.72
C ARG A 29 -0.10 -36.69 38.22
N LYS A 30 -0.50 -37.69 39.00
CA LYS A 30 -0.31 -39.11 38.64
C LYS A 30 -0.94 -39.45 37.28
N TYR A 31 -2.17 -38.98 37.05
CA TYR A 31 -2.81 -39.13 35.74
C TYR A 31 -2.02 -38.44 34.63
N ALA A 32 -1.58 -37.20 34.84
CA ALA A 32 -0.85 -36.43 33.83
C ALA A 32 0.52 -37.04 33.49
N GLU A 33 1.24 -37.57 34.48
CA GLU A 33 2.52 -38.27 34.29
C GLU A 33 2.33 -39.58 33.52
N MET A 34 1.35 -40.41 33.91
CA MET A 34 1.07 -41.68 33.24
C MET A 34 0.65 -41.50 31.78
N THR A 35 -0.08 -40.42 31.47
CA THR A 35 -0.64 -40.18 30.13
C THR A 35 0.28 -39.32 29.25
N PHE A 36 1.38 -38.79 29.79
CA PHE A 36 2.27 -37.85 29.08
C PHE A 36 2.78 -38.39 27.75
N GLU A 37 3.31 -39.62 27.73
CA GLU A 37 3.85 -40.23 26.51
C GLU A 37 2.77 -40.54 25.45
N GLU A 38 1.54 -40.81 25.89
CA GLU A 38 0.41 -41.00 24.99
C GLU A 38 -0.03 -39.67 24.36
N TRP A 39 -0.02 -38.58 25.12
CA TRP A 39 -0.23 -37.23 24.58
C TRP A 39 0.89 -36.81 23.62
N ARG A 40 2.14 -37.11 23.98
CA ARG A 40 3.33 -36.77 23.19
C ARG A 40 3.34 -37.51 21.85
N SER A 41 2.97 -38.78 21.84
CA SER A 41 2.87 -39.60 20.63
C SER A 41 1.59 -39.35 19.82
N GLY A 42 0.65 -38.57 20.34
CA GLY A 42 -0.64 -38.30 19.70
C GLY A 42 -1.64 -39.44 19.78
N ARG A 43 -1.34 -40.51 20.53
CA ARG A 43 -2.25 -41.65 20.77
C ARG A 43 -3.50 -41.25 21.53
N VAL A 44 -3.36 -40.30 22.46
CA VAL A 44 -4.46 -39.75 23.24
C VAL A 44 -4.48 -38.23 23.07
N GLN A 45 -5.67 -37.65 22.84
CA GLN A 45 -5.81 -36.21 22.87
C GLN A 45 -5.94 -35.69 24.31
N MET A 46 -5.19 -34.64 24.62
CA MET A 46 -5.26 -33.97 25.90
C MET A 46 -6.60 -33.23 26.06
N GLY A 47 -7.34 -33.57 27.12
CA GLY A 47 -8.60 -32.90 27.46
C GLY A 47 -8.45 -31.40 27.77
N GLY A 48 -9.51 -30.63 27.54
CA GLY A 48 -9.50 -29.17 27.69
C GLY A 48 -9.09 -28.69 29.08
N GLU A 49 -9.58 -29.34 30.13
CA GLU A 49 -9.27 -28.98 31.52
C GLU A 49 -7.77 -29.10 31.86
N ILE A 50 -7.11 -30.16 31.38
CA ILE A 50 -5.68 -30.37 31.61
C ILE A 50 -4.87 -29.38 30.78
N SER A 51 -5.30 -29.16 29.53
CA SER A 51 -4.70 -28.15 28.67
C SER A 51 -4.73 -26.76 29.33
N ASP A 52 -5.86 -26.39 29.95
CA ASP A 52 -6.01 -25.12 30.67
C ASP A 52 -5.08 -25.00 31.89
N ARG A 53 -4.95 -26.08 32.66
CA ARG A 53 -4.01 -26.13 33.79
C ARG A 53 -2.56 -25.97 33.35
N LEU A 54 -2.18 -26.67 32.28
CA LEU A 54 -0.82 -26.58 31.74
C LEU A 54 -0.52 -25.18 31.19
N VAL A 55 -1.52 -24.48 30.66
CA VAL A 55 -1.37 -23.10 30.20
C VAL A 55 -0.96 -22.14 31.32
N ARG A 56 -1.38 -22.41 32.56
CA ARG A 56 -1.01 -21.60 33.72
C ARG A 56 0.38 -21.94 34.27
N ILE A 57 0.78 -23.20 34.17
CA ILE A 57 1.99 -23.72 34.83
C ILE A 57 3.21 -23.70 33.93
N VAL A 58 3.07 -24.24 32.71
CA VAL A 58 4.20 -24.48 31.79
C VAL A 58 5.01 -23.21 31.52
N PRO A 59 4.40 -22.02 31.28
CA PRO A 59 5.16 -20.82 30.97
C PRO A 59 6.19 -20.41 32.02
N ALA A 60 5.97 -20.72 33.31
CA ALA A 60 6.94 -20.40 34.36
C ALA A 60 8.29 -21.12 34.20
N PHE A 61 8.35 -22.18 33.39
CA PHE A 61 9.53 -23.01 33.14
C PHE A 61 10.09 -22.85 31.72
N LEU A 62 9.55 -21.93 30.94
CA LEU A 62 10.03 -21.64 29.58
C LEU A 62 11.16 -20.62 29.60
N THR A 63 12.07 -20.73 28.63
CA THR A 63 13.07 -19.70 28.34
C THR A 63 12.40 -18.41 27.86
N PHE A 64 13.11 -17.28 27.93
CA PHE A 64 12.63 -16.01 27.39
C PHE A 64 12.27 -16.15 25.91
N ASP A 65 13.11 -16.81 25.11
CA ASP A 65 12.85 -17.05 23.69
C ASP A 65 11.55 -17.80 23.43
N GLN A 66 11.27 -18.83 24.24
CA GLN A 66 10.03 -19.59 24.13
C GLN A 66 8.81 -18.75 24.56
N LYS A 67 8.94 -17.93 25.60
CA LYS A 67 7.90 -16.99 26.02
C LYS A 67 7.63 -15.94 24.94
N TYR A 68 8.68 -15.37 24.37
CA TYR A 68 8.61 -14.43 23.26
C TYR A 68 7.83 -15.03 22.08
N GLU A 69 8.18 -16.25 21.64
CA GLU A 69 7.46 -16.94 20.55
C GLU A 69 5.98 -17.19 20.90
N LEU A 70 5.66 -17.49 22.17
CA LEU A 70 4.27 -17.65 22.59
C LEU A 70 3.49 -16.33 22.57
N ILE A 71 4.09 -15.25 23.05
CA ILE A 71 3.46 -13.92 23.11
C ILE A 71 3.25 -13.40 21.68
N GLU A 72 4.22 -13.55 20.79
CA GLU A 72 4.09 -13.20 19.37
C GLU A 72 2.89 -13.92 18.73
N LYS A 73 2.77 -15.24 18.94
CA LYS A 73 1.65 -16.03 18.42
C LYS A 73 0.32 -15.67 19.06
N LEU A 74 0.33 -15.27 20.33
CA LEU A 74 -0.84 -14.82 21.05
C LEU A 74 -1.38 -13.53 20.42
N TRP A 75 -0.50 -12.55 20.22
CA TRP A 75 -0.84 -11.30 19.54
C TRP A 75 -1.33 -11.54 18.13
N PHE A 76 -0.68 -12.39 17.34
CA PHE A 76 -1.14 -12.72 15.99
C PHE A 76 -2.57 -13.28 15.96
N LYS A 77 -2.99 -14.00 17.00
CA LYS A 77 -4.32 -14.60 17.10
C LYS A 77 -5.39 -13.61 17.56
N PHE A 78 -5.05 -12.72 18.48
CA PHE A 78 -6.03 -11.86 19.16
C PHE A 78 -6.06 -10.42 18.68
N ARG A 79 -5.04 -9.93 17.96
CA ARG A 79 -5.10 -8.59 17.33
C ARG A 79 -6.15 -8.57 16.22
N SER A 80 -6.96 -7.53 16.26
CA SER A 80 -7.90 -7.21 15.18
C SER A 80 -7.12 -6.72 13.97
N LYS A 81 -7.41 -7.33 12.81
CA LYS A 81 -6.80 -6.94 11.54
C LYS A 81 -7.65 -5.87 10.88
N THR A 82 -7.09 -4.68 10.74
CA THR A 82 -7.74 -3.56 10.05
C THR A 82 -7.32 -3.52 8.59
N THR A 83 -8.27 -3.24 7.69
CA THR A 83 -7.96 -2.94 6.29
C THR A 83 -8.22 -1.47 6.04
N LEU A 84 -7.25 -0.79 5.42
CA LEU A 84 -7.35 0.62 5.05
C LEU A 84 -7.15 0.77 3.54
N ASP A 85 -8.01 1.53 2.89
CA ASP A 85 -7.89 1.89 1.49
C ASP A 85 -7.62 3.40 1.37
N VAL A 86 -6.59 3.76 0.61
CA VAL A 86 -6.23 5.15 0.33
C VAL A 86 -6.09 5.31 -1.18
N THR A 87 -6.66 6.37 -1.73
CA THR A 87 -6.47 6.73 -3.13
C THR A 87 -5.68 8.03 -3.22
N ILE A 88 -4.63 8.01 -4.04
CA ILE A 88 -3.75 9.17 -4.28
C ILE A 88 -3.66 9.46 -5.78
N SER A 89 -3.30 10.69 -6.10
CA SER A 89 -3.13 11.19 -7.46
C SER A 89 -1.88 12.06 -7.55
N PRO A 90 -1.37 12.35 -8.76
CA PRO A 90 -0.32 13.36 -8.96
C PRO A 90 -0.61 14.71 -8.31
N GLU A 91 -1.89 15.10 -8.27
CA GLU A 91 -2.34 16.38 -7.73
C GLU A 91 -2.32 16.43 -6.19
N GLY A 92 -2.12 15.28 -5.52
CA GLY A 92 -2.02 15.21 -4.07
C GLY A 92 -2.49 13.87 -3.45
N GLY A 93 -2.34 13.79 -2.13
CA GLY A 93 -2.74 12.63 -1.32
C GLY A 93 -1.59 11.75 -0.82
N LEU A 94 -0.34 12.05 -1.22
CA LEU A 94 0.85 11.34 -0.73
C LEU A 94 0.95 11.40 0.80
N ASP A 95 0.84 12.59 1.39
CA ASP A 95 0.90 12.78 2.84
C ASP A 95 -0.23 12.01 3.55
N ALA A 96 -1.44 12.03 2.99
CA ALA A 96 -2.56 11.27 3.53
C ALA A 96 -2.34 9.74 3.48
N ALA A 97 -1.62 9.23 2.48
CA ALA A 97 -1.25 7.82 2.41
C ALA A 97 -0.16 7.45 3.43
N ILE A 98 0.83 8.32 3.62
CA ILE A 98 1.86 8.15 4.65
C ILE A 98 1.22 8.19 6.04
N GLU A 99 0.38 9.18 6.31
CA GLU A 99 -0.38 9.31 7.56
C GLU A 99 -1.27 8.10 7.82
N ALA A 100 -1.94 7.56 6.80
CA ALA A 100 -2.76 6.35 6.96
C ALA A 100 -1.93 5.13 7.37
N VAL A 101 -0.73 4.97 6.82
CA VAL A 101 0.18 3.88 7.19
C VAL A 101 0.76 4.10 8.59
N MET A 102 1.14 5.33 8.93
CA MET A 102 1.61 5.66 10.28
C MET A 102 0.51 5.43 11.33
N ALA A 103 -0.71 5.90 11.09
CA ALA A 103 -1.85 5.65 11.96
C ALA A 103 -2.15 4.15 12.11
N ALA A 104 -1.93 3.35 11.06
CA ALA A 104 -2.08 1.90 11.14
C ALA A 104 -0.99 1.23 11.99
N ILE A 105 0.23 1.77 12.00
CA ILE A 105 1.33 1.32 12.87
C ILE A 105 1.00 1.68 14.32
N ASP A 106 0.58 2.91 14.59
CA ASP A 106 0.27 3.37 15.95
C ASP A 106 -0.93 2.61 16.54
N ALA A 107 -1.98 2.37 15.74
CA ALA A 107 -3.13 1.58 16.15
C ALA A 107 -2.80 0.11 16.50
N VAL A 108 -1.62 -0.42 16.09
CA VAL A 108 -1.16 -1.75 16.53
C VAL A 108 -0.74 -1.72 18.00
N GLY A 109 -0.10 -0.64 18.45
CA GLY A 109 0.38 -0.46 19.82
C GLY A 109 -0.76 -0.24 20.82
N GLU A 110 -1.88 0.32 20.37
CA GLU A 110 -3.06 0.57 21.21
C GLU A 110 -3.92 -0.68 21.45
N GLN A 111 -3.71 -1.76 20.69
CA GLN A 111 -4.48 -2.99 20.89
C GLN A 111 -3.96 -3.75 22.10
N GLU A 112 -4.87 -4.13 22.99
CA GLU A 112 -4.57 -4.96 24.16
C GLU A 112 -5.07 -6.39 23.98
N ILE A 113 -4.45 -7.34 24.69
CA ILE A 113 -4.97 -8.71 24.79
C ILE A 113 -6.30 -8.65 25.56
N PRO A 114 -7.39 -9.28 25.07
CA PRO A 114 -8.68 -9.25 25.76
C PRO A 114 -8.54 -9.64 27.24
N PRO A 115 -9.19 -8.95 28.19
CA PRO A 115 -9.05 -9.23 29.63
C PRO A 115 -9.33 -10.70 29.97
N SER A 116 -10.34 -11.30 29.34
CA SER A 116 -10.68 -12.73 29.50
C SER A 116 -9.54 -13.71 29.16
N VAL A 117 -8.59 -13.29 28.33
CA VAL A 117 -7.40 -14.05 27.95
C VAL A 117 -6.23 -13.66 28.85
N ALA A 118 -6.03 -12.37 29.11
CA ALA A 118 -4.97 -11.87 29.99
C ALA A 118 -5.10 -12.45 31.41
N ASP A 119 -6.30 -12.45 31.99
CA ASP A 119 -6.60 -12.99 33.32
C ASP A 119 -6.28 -14.49 33.44
N ARG A 120 -6.35 -15.23 32.33
CA ARG A 120 -6.02 -16.67 32.29
C ARG A 120 -4.52 -16.93 32.18
N LEU A 121 -3.74 -15.90 31.87
CA LEU A 121 -2.32 -15.96 31.55
C LEU A 121 -1.53 -15.06 32.50
N GLU A 122 -1.66 -15.29 33.81
CA GLU A 122 -0.96 -14.52 34.87
C GLU A 122 0.54 -14.35 34.60
N TRP A 123 1.17 -15.33 33.94
CA TRP A 123 2.59 -15.28 33.57
C TRP A 123 2.94 -14.18 32.56
N LEU A 124 1.98 -13.65 31.79
CA LEU A 124 2.19 -12.49 30.91
C LEU A 124 2.55 -11.23 31.71
N ALA A 125 2.01 -11.11 32.93
CA ALA A 125 2.27 -9.99 33.83
C ALA A 125 3.58 -10.15 34.63
N ALA A 126 4.31 -11.27 34.45
CA ALA A 126 5.63 -11.44 35.06
C ALA A 126 6.68 -10.60 34.32
N ASP A 127 7.80 -10.27 34.98
CA ASP A 127 8.85 -9.37 34.45
C ASP A 127 9.34 -9.77 33.03
N ASP A 128 9.50 -11.07 32.76
CA ASP A 128 9.94 -11.57 31.46
C ASP A 128 8.83 -11.55 30.39
N GLY A 129 7.56 -11.70 30.81
CA GLY A 129 6.40 -11.50 29.93
C GLY A 129 6.25 -10.03 29.51
N VAL A 130 6.38 -9.11 30.46
CA VAL A 130 6.35 -7.66 30.22
C VAL A 130 7.50 -7.24 29.30
N ALA A 131 8.71 -7.73 29.55
CA ALA A 131 9.85 -7.43 28.68
C ALA A 131 9.70 -7.99 27.26
N ALA A 132 9.14 -9.20 27.11
CA ALA A 132 8.86 -9.76 25.79
C ALA A 132 7.77 -8.96 25.04
N GLN A 133 6.73 -8.49 25.73
CA GLN A 133 5.71 -7.60 25.15
C GLN A 133 6.32 -6.27 24.69
N ALA A 134 7.12 -5.62 25.55
CA ALA A 134 7.78 -4.36 25.20
C ALA A 134 8.76 -4.51 24.02
N LEU A 135 9.51 -5.63 23.98
CA LEU A 135 10.40 -5.93 22.86
C LEU A 135 9.63 -6.15 21.55
N LEU A 136 8.53 -6.90 21.58
CA LEU A 136 7.67 -7.11 20.41
C LEU A 136 7.09 -5.79 19.89
N GLU A 137 6.61 -4.93 20.78
CA GLU A 137 6.07 -3.62 20.43
C GLU A 137 7.12 -2.74 19.74
N GLN A 138 8.35 -2.67 20.29
CA GLN A 138 9.44 -1.92 19.67
C GLN A 138 9.81 -2.48 18.29
N ILE A 139 9.86 -3.81 18.14
CA ILE A 139 10.16 -4.46 16.86
C ILE A 139 9.06 -4.18 15.83
N ASP A 140 7.79 -4.29 16.21
CA ASP A 140 6.66 -4.01 15.34
C ASP A 140 6.66 -2.54 14.88
N LYS A 141 6.91 -1.61 15.79
CA LYS A 141 7.07 -0.19 15.48
C LYS A 141 8.22 0.05 14.49
N ARG A 142 9.39 -0.54 14.74
CA ARG A 142 10.57 -0.37 13.88
C ARG A 142 10.37 -0.98 12.49
N LYS A 143 9.68 -2.13 12.39
CA LYS A 143 9.26 -2.72 11.11
C LYS A 143 8.33 -1.77 10.36
N GLY A 144 7.40 -1.13 11.06
CA GLY A 144 6.53 -0.09 10.52
C GLY A 144 7.30 1.08 9.93
N GLU A 145 8.26 1.65 10.68
CA GLU A 145 9.10 2.76 10.21
C GLU A 145 9.89 2.41 8.94
N ILE A 146 10.47 1.21 8.87
CA ILE A 146 11.19 0.72 7.67
C ILE A 146 10.23 0.61 6.46
N ALA A 147 9.01 0.12 6.69
CA ALA A 147 8.00 0.02 5.65
C ALA A 147 7.60 1.40 5.09
N VAL A 148 7.47 2.41 5.95
CA VAL A 148 7.14 3.80 5.55
C VAL A 148 8.25 4.42 4.71
N GLN A 149 9.52 4.25 5.10
CA GLN A 149 10.66 4.79 4.33
C GLN A 149 10.69 4.23 2.90
N THR A 150 10.45 2.94 2.75
CA THR A 150 10.39 2.28 1.44
C THR A 150 9.18 2.76 0.63
N LEU A 151 8.02 2.87 1.29
CA LEU A 151 6.77 3.28 0.67
C LEU A 151 6.85 4.66 0.02
N GLU A 152 7.42 5.65 0.71
CA GLU A 152 7.47 7.02 0.19
C GLU A 152 8.19 7.09 -1.16
N SER A 153 9.36 6.45 -1.26
CA SER A 153 10.14 6.40 -2.49
C SER A 153 9.39 5.73 -3.65
N GLU A 154 8.70 4.61 -3.38
CA GLU A 154 7.89 3.90 -4.38
C GLU A 154 6.70 4.72 -4.85
N LEU A 155 5.95 5.35 -3.95
CA LEU A 155 4.80 6.18 -4.30
C LEU A 155 5.23 7.39 -5.14
N ARG A 156 6.35 8.04 -4.80
CA ARG A 156 6.89 9.15 -5.60
C ARG A 156 7.22 8.73 -7.04
N GLN A 157 7.79 7.54 -7.23
CA GLN A 157 8.04 7.02 -8.58
C GLN A 157 6.75 6.69 -9.33
N LEU A 158 5.76 6.09 -8.66
CA LEU A 158 4.46 5.81 -9.28
C LEU A 158 3.75 7.11 -9.73
N LEU A 159 3.82 8.15 -8.90
CA LEU A 159 3.27 9.46 -9.19
C LEU A 159 3.99 10.12 -10.37
N SER A 160 5.32 10.05 -10.43
CA SER A 160 6.08 10.64 -11.54
C SER A 160 5.75 9.99 -12.89
N ILE A 161 5.51 8.68 -12.92
CA ILE A 161 5.12 7.98 -14.16
C ILE A 161 3.70 8.36 -14.57
N ALA A 162 2.80 8.53 -13.61
CA ALA A 162 1.47 9.05 -13.89
C ALA A 162 1.51 10.49 -14.42
N GLU A 163 2.43 11.33 -13.94
CA GLU A 163 2.66 12.69 -14.46
C GLU A 163 3.24 12.70 -15.87
N MET A 164 4.22 11.83 -16.17
CA MET A 164 4.87 11.78 -17.49
C MET A 164 3.95 11.30 -18.62
N HIS A 165 2.85 10.61 -18.29
CA HIS A 165 1.94 10.01 -19.27
C HIS A 165 0.52 10.58 -19.22
N GLN A 166 0.37 11.91 -19.19
CA GLN A 166 -0.94 12.60 -19.16
C GLN A 166 -1.90 12.21 -20.30
N ASP A 167 -1.35 11.71 -21.41
CA ASP A 167 -2.10 11.26 -22.59
C ASP A 167 -2.62 9.82 -22.50
N LYS A 168 -2.17 9.05 -21.50
CA LYS A 168 -2.55 7.65 -21.25
C LYS A 168 -3.32 7.55 -19.94
N SER A 169 -3.82 6.35 -19.63
CA SER A 169 -4.36 6.02 -18.31
C SER A 169 -3.30 5.25 -17.53
N VAL A 170 -2.77 5.84 -16.47
CA VAL A 170 -1.86 5.19 -15.53
C VAL A 170 -2.59 4.93 -14.22
N SER A 171 -2.52 3.69 -13.73
CA SER A 171 -2.94 3.32 -12.39
C SER A 171 -1.92 2.41 -11.72
N GLY A 172 -1.86 2.48 -10.41
CA GLY A 172 -1.01 1.61 -9.59
C GLY A 172 -1.69 1.20 -8.31
N THR A 173 -1.23 0.11 -7.72
CA THR A 173 -1.65 -0.29 -6.37
C THR A 173 -0.44 -0.73 -5.58
N ARG A 174 -0.30 -0.15 -4.39
CA ARG A 174 0.70 -0.51 -3.40
C ARG A 174 0.00 -1.07 -2.17
N THR A 175 0.20 -2.35 -1.89
CA THR A 175 -0.29 -3.01 -0.67
C THR A 175 0.82 -3.02 0.37
N VAL A 176 0.60 -2.49 1.57
CA VAL A 176 1.52 -2.56 2.72
C VAL A 176 0.95 -3.53 3.75
N ARG A 177 1.74 -4.52 4.15
CA ARG A 177 1.34 -5.51 5.17
C ARG A 177 2.02 -5.21 6.51
N LEU A 178 1.21 -4.98 7.53
CA LEU A 178 1.61 -4.71 8.91
C LEU A 178 1.07 -5.81 9.84
N PRO A 179 1.60 -5.97 11.07
CA PRO A 179 1.17 -7.01 12.00
C PRO A 179 -0.35 -7.04 12.29
N ALA A 180 -0.99 -5.88 12.41
CA ALA A 180 -2.42 -5.74 12.67
C ALA A 180 -3.19 -4.96 11.60
N ALA A 181 -2.56 -4.67 10.45
CA ALA A 181 -3.22 -3.92 9.39
C ALA A 181 -2.74 -4.30 7.99
N THR A 182 -3.61 -4.13 7.00
CA THR A 182 -3.23 -4.11 5.59
C THR A 182 -3.70 -2.80 4.98
N VAL A 183 -2.78 -2.06 4.38
CA VAL A 183 -3.08 -0.77 3.76
C VAL A 183 -2.95 -0.91 2.24
N TYR A 184 -4.01 -0.64 1.51
CA TYR A 184 -4.03 -0.59 0.06
C TYR A 184 -3.98 0.87 -0.39
N ILE A 185 -2.98 1.21 -1.18
CA ILE A 185 -2.76 2.56 -1.70
C ILE A 185 -2.93 2.49 -3.21
N HIS A 186 -4.01 3.06 -3.70
CA HIS A 186 -4.32 3.13 -5.11
C HIS A 186 -3.81 4.45 -5.69
N VAL A 187 -2.92 4.35 -6.68
CA VAL A 187 -2.46 5.51 -7.44
C VAL A 187 -3.35 5.61 -8.69
N SER A 188 -4.02 6.74 -8.86
CA SER A 188 -4.87 7.00 -10.03
C SER A 188 -4.62 8.41 -10.55
N GLN A 189 -4.36 8.49 -11.85
CA GLN A 189 -4.05 9.74 -12.53
C GLN A 189 -5.22 10.74 -12.60
N HIS A 190 -6.46 10.28 -12.43
CA HIS A 190 -7.69 11.10 -12.55
C HIS A 190 -8.63 10.93 -11.34
N ALA A 191 -8.13 10.49 -10.18
CA ALA A 191 -8.97 10.35 -9.00
C ALA A 191 -9.28 11.72 -8.38
N PRO A 192 -10.54 12.00 -8.00
CA PRO A 192 -10.83 13.14 -7.14
C PRO A 192 -10.08 12.97 -5.81
N PRO A 193 -9.53 14.04 -5.21
CA PRO A 193 -8.79 13.98 -3.95
C PRO A 193 -9.77 13.64 -2.82
N THR A 194 -10.03 12.36 -2.61
CA THR A 194 -10.87 11.88 -1.52
C THR A 194 -10.21 10.64 -0.93
N ALA A 195 -9.61 10.81 0.24
CA ALA A 195 -9.24 9.71 1.11
C ALA A 195 -10.54 9.06 1.62
N ARG A 196 -11.07 8.09 0.89
CA ARG A 196 -12.18 7.27 1.38
C ARG A 196 -11.60 6.27 2.40
N ARG A 197 -11.67 6.60 3.68
CA ARG A 197 -11.50 5.63 4.77
C ARG A 197 -12.66 4.63 4.72
N SER A 198 -12.53 3.57 3.91
CA SER A 198 -13.46 2.44 3.96
C SER A 198 -13.04 1.54 5.10
N ALA A 199 -13.45 1.88 6.32
CA ALA A 199 -13.33 0.98 7.46
C ALA A 199 -14.31 -0.18 7.27
N MET A 200 -13.88 -1.26 6.62
CA MET A 200 -14.54 -2.56 6.81
C MET A 200 -14.12 -3.10 8.19
N SER A 201 -14.56 -2.41 9.25
CA SER A 201 -14.56 -2.94 10.60
C SER A 201 -15.78 -3.86 10.72
N ASN A 202 -15.54 -5.15 10.90
CA ASN A 202 -16.53 -6.01 11.50
C ASN A 202 -16.50 -5.75 13.02
N GLY A 203 -17.22 -4.72 13.46
CA GLY A 203 -17.28 -4.31 14.86
C GLY A 203 -17.83 -2.90 14.99
N GLN A 204 -18.96 -2.79 15.70
CA GLN A 204 -19.79 -1.59 15.90
C GLN A 204 -19.00 -0.31 16.22
N VAL A 205 -19.36 0.75 15.51
CA VAL A 205 -19.01 2.14 15.82
C VAL A 205 -19.92 2.63 16.97
N PRO A 206 -19.39 3.10 18.11
CA PRO A 206 -20.18 3.86 19.08
C PRO A 206 -20.41 5.30 18.57
N PRO A 207 -21.55 5.93 18.87
CA PRO A 207 -21.87 7.26 18.37
C PRO A 207 -20.96 8.34 18.96
N GLU A 208 -20.60 9.29 18.10
CA GLU A 208 -19.83 10.50 18.43
C GLU A 208 -20.59 11.37 19.44
N GLY A 209 -19.90 11.73 20.53
CA GLY A 209 -20.37 12.78 21.44
C GLY A 209 -20.11 12.54 22.91
N GLU A 210 -18.84 12.38 23.32
CA GLU A 210 -18.47 12.62 24.72
C GLU A 210 -16.99 13.04 24.81
N LYS A 211 -16.76 14.19 25.45
CA LYS A 211 -15.43 14.75 25.74
C LYS A 211 -14.62 13.73 26.56
N PRO A 212 -13.27 13.75 26.52
CA PRO A 212 -12.44 12.83 27.30
C PRO A 212 -12.69 13.04 28.80
N GLY A 213 -13.55 12.19 29.37
CA GLY A 213 -13.69 12.05 30.80
C GLY A 213 -12.42 11.41 31.35
N GLN A 214 -11.83 12.06 32.34
CA GLN A 214 -10.81 11.45 33.20
C GLN A 214 -11.38 10.16 33.80
N LEU A 215 -11.03 9.01 33.23
CA LEU A 215 -11.41 7.72 33.78
C LEU A 215 -10.34 7.29 34.79
N ALA A 216 -10.79 7.24 36.03
CA ALA A 216 -10.05 6.78 37.19
C ALA A 216 -9.53 5.35 36.99
N ARG A 217 -8.26 5.13 37.35
CA ARG A 217 -7.64 3.79 37.42
C ARG A 217 -8.42 2.90 38.40
N PRO A 218 -8.75 1.64 38.06
CA PRO A 218 -9.28 0.69 39.03
C PRO A 218 -8.19 0.35 40.05
N GLN A 219 -8.46 0.61 41.34
CA GLN A 219 -7.65 0.06 42.43
C GLN A 219 -7.99 -1.41 42.61
N GLY A 220 -7.23 -2.29 41.95
CA GLY A 220 -7.18 -3.70 42.28
C GLY A 220 -6.27 -3.92 43.49
N ASN A 221 -6.84 -4.37 44.60
CA ASN A 221 -6.08 -4.85 45.76
C ASN A 221 -5.31 -6.14 45.39
N HIS A 222 -4.10 -5.97 44.85
CA HIS A 222 -3.09 -7.04 44.82
C HIS A 222 -2.12 -6.84 45.99
N PRO A 223 -1.64 -7.92 46.63
CA PRO A 223 -0.65 -7.81 47.70
C PRO A 223 0.60 -7.12 47.14
N THR A 224 0.83 -5.90 47.61
CA THR A 224 1.97 -5.05 47.29
C THR A 224 3.24 -5.79 47.69
N ARG A 225 3.90 -6.45 46.73
CA ARG A 225 5.36 -6.62 46.83
C ARG A 225 5.94 -5.23 46.63
N ASP A 226 6.78 -4.78 47.56
CA ASP A 226 7.57 -3.54 47.46
C ASP A 226 8.41 -3.56 46.18
N LEU A 227 7.78 -3.17 45.07
CA LEU A 227 8.42 -2.96 43.79
C LEU A 227 8.78 -1.48 43.74
N ALA A 228 10.06 -1.19 43.45
CA ALA A 228 10.54 0.17 43.31
C ALA A 228 9.65 0.97 42.34
N PRO A 229 9.45 2.29 42.54
CA PRO A 229 8.65 3.12 41.64
C PRO A 229 9.18 3.05 40.20
N ILE A 230 8.29 2.95 39.20
CA ILE A 230 8.64 3.06 37.77
C ILE A 230 9.22 4.46 37.55
N GLN A 231 10.51 4.56 37.23
CA GLN A 231 11.19 5.85 37.11
C GLN A 231 10.95 6.53 35.76
N ASN A 232 10.82 5.75 34.68
CA ASN A 232 10.55 6.26 33.34
C ASN A 232 9.45 5.45 32.62
N PRO A 233 8.21 5.95 32.55
CA PRO A 233 7.11 5.28 31.83
C PRO A 233 7.36 5.11 30.33
N ASN A 234 8.27 5.89 29.74
CA ASN A 234 8.58 5.85 28.31
C ASN A 234 9.75 4.89 27.98
N ASP A 235 10.36 4.24 28.99
CA ASP A 235 11.44 3.26 28.82
C ASP A 235 11.12 1.99 29.62
N LEU A 236 10.00 1.35 29.28
CA LEU A 236 9.50 0.15 29.95
C LEU A 236 10.48 -1.03 29.83
N LEU A 237 11.22 -1.13 28.71
CA LEU A 237 12.24 -2.16 28.51
C LEU A 237 13.45 -1.93 29.42
N GLY A 238 13.97 -0.70 29.48
CA GLY A 238 15.07 -0.35 30.38
C GLY A 238 14.71 -0.52 31.85
N GLU A 239 13.47 -0.19 32.24
CA GLU A 239 12.96 -0.38 33.60
C GLU A 239 12.75 -1.87 33.94
N ALA A 240 12.24 -2.67 33.01
CA ALA A 240 12.11 -4.12 33.18
C ALA A 240 13.48 -4.80 33.33
N LEU A 241 14.45 -4.44 32.49
CA LEU A 241 15.81 -4.97 32.55
C LEU A 241 16.45 -4.69 33.91
N ARG A 242 16.34 -3.48 34.44
CA ARG A 242 16.93 -3.08 35.73
C ARG A 242 16.43 -3.88 36.94
N ARG A 243 15.23 -4.45 36.86
CA ARG A 243 14.58 -5.20 37.95
C ARG A 243 14.86 -6.71 37.92
N MET A 244 15.43 -7.21 36.82
CA MET A 244 15.68 -8.63 36.61
C MET A 244 17.08 -9.09 37.07
N SER A 245 17.25 -10.40 37.25
CA SER A 245 18.56 -10.99 37.55
C SER A 245 19.52 -10.88 36.35
N PRO A 246 20.84 -10.83 36.57
CA PRO A 246 21.82 -10.64 35.48
C PRO A 246 21.73 -11.69 34.36
N GLN A 247 21.45 -12.95 34.71
CA GLN A 247 21.28 -14.05 33.74
C GLN A 247 20.07 -13.84 32.82
N LYS A 248 18.96 -13.32 33.35
CA LYS A 248 17.76 -13.01 32.55
C LYS A 248 17.96 -11.78 31.69
N GLN A 249 18.71 -10.79 32.18
CA GLN A 249 19.07 -9.61 31.39
C GLN A 249 19.88 -10.02 30.15
N GLU A 250 20.86 -10.92 30.29
CA GLU A 250 21.69 -11.41 29.19
C GLU A 250 20.85 -12.11 28.10
N GLU A 251 19.89 -12.94 28.50
CA GLU A 251 18.98 -13.61 27.56
C GLU A 251 18.13 -12.61 26.75
N ILE A 252 17.60 -11.58 27.40
CA ILE A 252 16.81 -10.52 26.74
C ILE A 252 17.69 -9.70 25.79
N VAL A 253 18.89 -9.32 26.24
CA VAL A 253 19.84 -8.54 25.42
C VAL A 253 20.29 -9.35 24.20
N SER A 254 20.57 -10.65 24.36
CA SER A 254 20.89 -11.55 23.25
C SER A 254 19.75 -11.58 22.24
N LYS A 255 18.52 -11.77 22.70
CA LYS A 255 17.34 -11.80 21.84
C LYS A 255 17.09 -10.46 21.13
N ALA A 256 17.24 -9.34 21.84
CA ALA A 256 17.13 -8.01 21.24
C ALA A 256 18.21 -7.75 20.17
N THR A 257 19.43 -8.24 20.40
CA THR A 257 20.54 -8.15 19.44
C THR A 257 20.25 -8.95 18.17
N ASP A 258 19.75 -10.17 18.31
CA ASP A 258 19.32 -11.01 17.18
C ASP A 258 18.22 -10.34 16.35
N GLU A 259 17.22 -9.76 17.02
CA GLU A 259 16.13 -9.05 16.33
C GLU A 259 16.61 -7.74 15.68
N ALA A 260 17.55 -7.02 16.29
CA ALA A 260 18.16 -5.84 15.68
C ALA A 260 18.92 -6.20 14.40
N LEU A 261 19.68 -7.30 14.40
CA LEU A 261 20.35 -7.80 13.19
C LEU A 261 19.32 -8.20 12.12
N ARG A 262 18.24 -8.90 12.50
CA ARG A 262 17.13 -9.22 11.57
C ARG A 262 16.52 -7.96 10.98
N LEU A 263 16.29 -6.91 11.77
CA LEU A 263 15.76 -5.64 11.29
C LEU A 263 16.71 -4.95 10.31
N GLN A 264 18.02 -5.03 10.54
CA GLN A 264 19.01 -4.49 9.61
C GLN A 264 19.00 -5.23 8.26
N VAL A 265 18.90 -6.56 8.30
CA VAL A 265 18.71 -7.37 7.08
C VAL A 265 17.42 -6.96 6.36
N LYS A 266 16.31 -6.82 7.08
CA LYS A 266 15.02 -6.38 6.53
C LYS A 266 15.10 -4.99 5.88
N GLN A 267 15.81 -4.06 6.50
CA GLN A 267 16.02 -2.73 5.92
C GLN A 267 16.77 -2.82 4.59
N GLN A 268 17.76 -3.71 4.48
CA GLN A 268 18.53 -3.88 3.26
C GLN A 268 17.75 -4.63 2.18
N GLU A 269 16.99 -5.66 2.55
CA GLU A 269 16.03 -6.34 1.66
C GLU A 269 15.03 -5.33 1.09
N GLY A 270 14.48 -4.44 1.93
CA GLY A 270 13.56 -3.38 1.48
C GLY A 270 14.15 -2.45 0.42
N LYS A 271 15.44 -2.12 0.50
CA LYS A 271 16.12 -1.34 -0.55
C LYS A 271 16.25 -2.10 -1.86
N ILE A 272 16.62 -3.37 -1.80
CA ILE A 272 16.74 -4.23 -2.99
C ILE A 272 15.36 -4.42 -3.64
N ASP A 273 14.32 -4.64 -2.83
CA ASP A 273 12.94 -4.74 -3.31
C ASP A 273 12.48 -3.44 -3.98
N HIS A 274 12.82 -2.29 -3.39
CA HIS A 274 12.56 -0.99 -4.00
C HIS A 274 13.25 -0.85 -5.37
N GLU A 275 14.55 -1.16 -5.46
CA GLU A 275 15.30 -1.11 -6.72
C GLU A 275 14.70 -2.05 -7.79
N MET A 276 14.29 -3.25 -7.39
CA MET A 276 13.64 -4.22 -8.28
C MET A 276 12.25 -3.74 -8.74
N ALA A 277 11.44 -3.18 -7.84
CA ALA A 277 10.15 -2.61 -8.16
C ALA A 277 10.32 -1.44 -9.13
N SER A 278 11.26 -0.54 -8.82
CA SER A 278 11.61 0.63 -9.62
C SER A 278 11.99 0.25 -11.05
N SER A 279 12.94 -0.67 -11.21
CA SER A 279 13.38 -1.14 -12.53
C SER A 279 12.25 -1.77 -13.36
N LYS A 280 11.36 -2.56 -12.73
CA LYS A 280 10.21 -3.15 -13.41
C LYS A 280 9.19 -2.11 -13.87
N VAL A 281 8.98 -1.12 -13.02
CA VAL A 281 8.06 -0.01 -13.27
C VAL A 281 8.57 0.87 -14.41
N ASP A 282 9.86 1.19 -14.44
CA ASP A 282 10.50 1.93 -15.54
C ASP A 282 10.45 1.13 -16.85
N SER A 283 10.74 -0.16 -16.80
CA SER A 283 10.66 -1.05 -17.98
C SER A 283 9.25 -1.07 -18.57
N ALA A 284 8.21 -1.04 -17.73
CA ALA A 284 6.82 -0.97 -18.17
C ALA A 284 6.48 0.39 -18.79
N ALA A 285 6.97 1.49 -18.22
CA ALA A 285 6.80 2.83 -18.78
C ALA A 285 7.48 2.95 -20.15
N GLU A 286 8.71 2.43 -20.29
CA GLU A 286 9.41 2.38 -21.57
C GLU A 286 8.66 1.55 -22.61
N ALA A 287 8.19 0.36 -22.24
CA ALA A 287 7.40 -0.49 -23.13
C ALA A 287 6.11 0.23 -23.58
N ALA A 288 5.43 0.91 -22.67
CA ALA A 288 4.25 1.70 -22.96
C ALA A 288 4.55 2.91 -23.88
N ASN A 289 5.76 3.49 -23.82
CA ASN A 289 6.19 4.53 -24.75
C ASN A 289 6.43 3.99 -26.15
N ARG A 290 7.14 2.86 -26.26
CA ARG A 290 7.39 2.20 -27.56
C ARG A 290 6.09 1.81 -28.26
N LEU A 291 5.11 1.30 -27.50
CA LEU A 291 3.78 0.96 -28.03
C LEU A 291 2.89 2.19 -28.30
N GLY A 292 3.11 3.29 -27.57
CA GLY A 292 2.39 4.58 -27.70
C GLY A 292 2.37 5.15 -29.12
N HIS A 293 3.50 5.03 -29.84
CA HIS A 293 3.63 5.56 -31.18
C HIS A 293 2.87 4.77 -32.26
N ALA A 294 2.40 3.56 -31.95
CA ALA A 294 1.77 2.67 -32.93
C ALA A 294 0.29 2.97 -33.18
N GLY A 295 -0.33 3.90 -32.43
CA GLY A 295 -1.75 4.25 -32.58
C GLY A 295 -2.74 3.12 -32.23
N THR A 296 -2.24 1.99 -31.72
CA THR A 296 -2.99 0.81 -31.29
C THR A 296 -3.35 0.88 -29.82
N GLU A 297 -4.48 0.28 -29.45
CA GLU A 297 -4.82 0.04 -28.04
C GLU A 297 -3.84 -0.98 -27.44
N PHE A 298 -3.36 -0.69 -26.23
CA PHE A 298 -2.48 -1.59 -25.50
C PHE A 298 -2.63 -1.43 -23.99
N GLU A 299 -2.22 -2.46 -23.27
CA GLU A 299 -2.11 -2.48 -21.81
C GLU A 299 -0.76 -3.10 -21.43
N VAL A 300 0.03 -2.37 -20.64
CA VAL A 300 1.29 -2.86 -20.06
C VAL A 300 1.09 -2.97 -18.56
N LYS A 301 1.42 -4.13 -18.00
CA LYS A 301 1.34 -4.41 -16.56
C LYS A 301 2.70 -4.82 -16.03
N ALA A 302 3.10 -4.24 -14.90
CA ALA A 302 4.24 -4.68 -14.13
C ALA A 302 3.82 -4.97 -12.69
N GLU A 303 4.39 -6.00 -12.10
CA GLU A 303 4.17 -6.36 -10.70
C GLU A 303 5.48 -6.79 -10.03
N HIS A 304 5.67 -6.28 -8.83
CA HIS A 304 6.70 -6.71 -7.90
C HIS A 304 6.04 -7.10 -6.57
N ARG A 305 6.42 -8.25 -6.01
CA ARG A 305 5.93 -8.75 -4.73
C ARG A 305 7.12 -8.97 -3.80
N SER A 306 6.99 -8.51 -2.58
CA SER A 306 7.92 -8.70 -1.47
C SER A 306 7.17 -9.12 -0.20
N GLU A 307 7.90 -9.35 0.88
CA GLU A 307 7.30 -9.60 2.19
C GLU A 307 6.43 -8.43 2.67
N HIS A 308 6.87 -7.20 2.39
CA HIS A 308 6.19 -5.96 2.77
C HIS A 308 4.99 -5.63 1.88
N GLY A 309 4.70 -6.46 0.87
CA GLY A 309 3.50 -6.42 0.06
C GLY A 309 3.79 -6.38 -1.44
N SER A 310 3.08 -5.57 -2.20
CA SER A 310 3.21 -5.58 -3.67
C SER A 310 3.03 -4.21 -4.28
N VAL A 311 3.78 -3.96 -5.34
CA VAL A 311 3.63 -2.81 -6.25
C VAL A 311 3.13 -3.35 -7.58
N GLN A 312 1.99 -2.86 -8.03
CA GLN A 312 1.46 -3.13 -9.37
C GLN A 312 1.29 -1.81 -10.12
N VAL A 313 1.68 -1.79 -11.39
CA VAL A 313 1.46 -0.66 -12.30
C VAL A 313 0.77 -1.17 -13.55
N THR A 314 -0.23 -0.42 -13.99
CA THR A 314 -0.93 -0.63 -15.24
C THR A 314 -0.91 0.66 -16.06
N VAL A 315 -0.36 0.58 -17.27
CA VAL A 315 -0.41 1.67 -18.25
C VAL A 315 -1.28 1.23 -19.41
N ARG A 316 -2.35 1.98 -19.67
CA ARG A 316 -3.32 1.68 -20.74
C ARG A 316 -3.42 2.85 -21.71
N SER A 317 -3.34 2.55 -23.00
CA SER A 317 -3.70 3.48 -24.07
C SER A 317 -5.03 3.07 -24.68
N LYS A 318 -6.00 3.98 -24.72
CA LYS A 318 -7.25 3.79 -25.47
C LYS A 318 -7.06 4.31 -26.89
N LYS A 319 -7.67 3.66 -27.89
CA LYS A 319 -7.79 4.23 -29.24
C LYS A 319 -8.39 5.64 -29.09
N ARG A 320 -7.63 6.69 -29.44
CA ARG A 320 -8.12 8.08 -29.40
C ARG A 320 -9.35 8.14 -30.29
N SER A 321 -10.54 8.12 -29.69
CA SER A 321 -11.75 8.42 -30.45
C SER A 321 -11.61 9.86 -30.96
N LEU A 322 -11.90 10.09 -32.24
CA LEU A 322 -11.94 11.44 -32.84
C LEU A 322 -12.78 12.44 -32.02
N SER A 323 -13.62 11.98 -31.09
CA SER A 323 -14.36 12.80 -30.12
C SER A 323 -13.50 13.61 -29.14
N GLN A 324 -12.26 13.17 -28.84
CA GLN A 324 -11.44 13.72 -27.75
C GLN A 324 -10.25 14.59 -28.22
N GLN A 325 -9.98 14.66 -29.52
CA GLN A 325 -9.08 15.66 -30.12
C GLN A 325 -9.81 17.01 -30.21
N VAL A 326 -9.77 17.80 -29.14
CA VAL A 326 -10.27 19.18 -29.17
C VAL A 326 -9.27 20.02 -29.99
N GLY A 327 -9.57 20.25 -31.28
CA GLY A 327 -8.84 21.20 -32.14
C GLY A 327 -8.39 20.71 -33.52
N GLY A 328 -8.71 19.48 -33.94
CA GLY A 328 -8.26 18.91 -35.22
C GLY A 328 -9.27 18.98 -36.38
N CYS A 329 -8.78 18.90 -37.63
CA CYS A 329 -9.62 18.69 -38.82
C CYS A 329 -10.06 17.21 -38.91
N PHE A 330 -11.14 16.83 -38.22
CA PHE A 330 -11.60 15.44 -38.09
C PHE A 330 -11.79 14.66 -39.41
N VAL A 331 -12.40 15.27 -40.42
CA VAL A 331 -12.64 14.59 -41.73
C VAL A 331 -11.32 14.38 -42.48
N ALA A 332 -10.41 15.36 -42.42
CA ALA A 332 -9.10 15.25 -43.05
C ALA A 332 -8.24 14.18 -42.35
N THR A 333 -8.21 14.18 -41.01
CA THR A 333 -7.49 13.15 -40.25
C THR A 333 -8.06 11.75 -40.48
N ALA A 334 -9.38 11.58 -40.54
CA ALA A 334 -10.00 10.29 -40.88
C ALA A 334 -9.69 9.81 -42.32
N CYS A 335 -9.48 10.75 -43.24
CA CYS A 335 -9.19 10.47 -44.64
C CYS A 335 -7.71 10.10 -44.89
N TYR A 336 -6.79 10.80 -44.22
CA TYR A 336 -5.34 10.62 -44.38
C TYR A 336 -4.73 9.65 -43.36
N GLY A 337 -5.44 9.33 -42.27
CA GLY A 337 -5.02 8.35 -41.27
C GLY A 337 -3.96 8.86 -40.29
N ASP A 338 -3.44 10.07 -40.50
CA ASP A 338 -2.43 10.71 -39.68
C ASP A 338 -2.78 12.19 -39.44
N GLU A 339 -2.57 12.66 -38.21
CA GLU A 339 -2.76 14.04 -37.77
C GLU A 339 -1.68 14.97 -38.35
N PHE A 340 -0.46 14.47 -38.58
CA PHE A 340 0.68 15.23 -39.08
C PHE A 340 0.87 15.14 -40.59
N HIS A 341 -0.06 14.50 -41.30
CA HIS A 341 0.01 14.40 -42.74
C HIS A 341 0.08 15.81 -43.38
N PRO A 342 0.97 16.07 -44.38
CA PRO A 342 1.18 17.40 -44.94
C PRO A 342 -0.11 18.11 -45.38
N THR A 343 -1.05 17.36 -45.95
CA THR A 343 -2.38 17.88 -46.33
C THR A 343 -3.23 18.33 -45.14
N VAL A 344 -3.17 17.61 -44.01
CA VAL A 344 -3.93 17.94 -42.81
C VAL A 344 -3.35 19.20 -42.16
N VAL A 345 -2.02 19.35 -42.16
CA VAL A 345 -1.31 20.54 -41.67
C VAL A 345 -1.71 21.78 -42.47
N VAL A 346 -1.67 21.71 -43.81
CA VAL A 346 -2.09 22.82 -44.70
C VAL A 346 -3.54 23.25 -44.44
N LEU A 347 -4.45 22.30 -44.23
CA LEU A 347 -5.86 22.61 -43.95
C LEU A 347 -6.08 23.23 -42.56
N ARG A 348 -5.25 22.88 -41.57
CA ARG A 348 -5.26 23.50 -40.24
C ARG A 348 -4.75 24.93 -40.31
N GLU A 349 -3.66 25.14 -41.04
CA GLU A 349 -3.10 26.46 -41.28
C GLU A 349 -4.13 27.36 -41.97
N PHE A 350 -4.75 26.91 -43.06
CA PHE A 350 -5.81 27.66 -43.75
C PHE A 350 -7.01 27.99 -42.85
N ARG A 351 -7.38 27.07 -41.94
CA ARG A 351 -8.41 27.34 -40.94
C ARG A 351 -8.00 28.48 -40.02
N ASP A 352 -6.77 28.43 -39.51
CA ASP A 352 -6.31 29.35 -38.49
C ASP A 352 -5.98 30.74 -39.07
N THR A 353 -5.40 30.80 -40.28
CA THR A 353 -5.01 32.06 -40.94
C THR A 353 -6.13 32.69 -41.77
N CYS A 354 -6.87 31.90 -42.56
CA CYS A 354 -7.88 32.47 -43.47
C CYS A 354 -9.31 32.42 -42.90
N LEU A 355 -9.72 31.30 -42.29
CA LEU A 355 -11.12 31.13 -41.85
C LEU A 355 -11.42 31.79 -40.50
N ARG A 356 -10.52 31.74 -39.52
CA ARG A 356 -10.79 32.30 -38.18
C ARG A 356 -10.80 33.83 -38.15
N VAL A 357 -10.11 34.46 -39.10
CA VAL A 357 -10.05 35.93 -39.23
C VAL A 357 -11.42 36.52 -39.57
N ARG A 358 -12.21 35.86 -40.44
CA ARG A 358 -13.51 36.38 -40.90
C ARG A 358 -14.70 35.84 -40.08
N PRO A 359 -15.73 36.65 -39.77
CA PRO A 359 -16.93 36.19 -39.06
C PRO A 359 -17.64 35.01 -39.73
N SER A 360 -17.73 35.01 -41.07
CA SER A 360 -18.29 33.92 -41.86
C SER A 360 -17.47 32.64 -41.76
N GLY A 361 -16.14 32.75 -41.72
CA GLY A 361 -15.26 31.61 -41.54
C GLY A 361 -15.33 31.02 -40.14
N ARG A 362 -15.49 31.83 -39.08
CA ARG A 362 -15.77 31.33 -37.72
C ARG A 362 -17.08 30.56 -37.63
N ALA A 363 -18.14 31.03 -38.30
CA ALA A 363 -19.42 30.33 -38.37
C ALA A 363 -19.30 28.99 -39.12
N PHE A 364 -18.56 28.95 -40.22
CA PHE A 364 -18.27 27.71 -40.95
C PHE A 364 -17.48 26.72 -40.10
N VAL A 365 -16.44 27.18 -39.40
CA VAL A 365 -15.64 26.34 -38.50
C VAL A 365 -16.54 25.75 -37.40
N ALA A 366 -17.38 26.57 -36.76
CA ALA A 366 -18.31 26.09 -35.74
C ALA A 366 -19.30 25.04 -36.29
N TRP A 367 -19.86 25.26 -37.49
CA TRP A 367 -20.71 24.28 -38.17
C TRP A 367 -19.95 22.99 -38.50
N TYR A 368 -18.71 23.10 -39.01
CA TYR A 368 -17.85 21.97 -39.31
C TYR A 368 -17.58 21.14 -38.07
N TYR A 369 -17.17 21.75 -36.95
CA TYR A 369 -16.93 21.04 -35.69
C TYR A 369 -18.19 20.35 -35.13
N ARG A 370 -19.37 20.94 -35.37
CA ARG A 370 -20.66 20.37 -34.93
C ARG A 370 -21.10 19.18 -35.78
N ASN A 371 -20.87 19.22 -37.09
CA ASN A 371 -21.45 18.25 -38.03
C ASN A 371 -20.43 17.23 -38.57
N SER A 372 -19.12 17.46 -38.45
CA SER A 372 -18.09 16.60 -39.07
C SER A 372 -17.89 15.24 -38.39
N ARG A 373 -18.23 15.10 -37.10
CA ARG A 373 -17.93 13.91 -36.29
C ARG A 373 -18.57 12.61 -36.83
N PRO A 374 -19.87 12.57 -37.22
CA PRO A 374 -20.48 11.38 -37.81
C PRO A 374 -19.83 11.02 -39.15
N TYR A 375 -19.54 12.00 -40.01
CA TYR A 375 -18.93 11.78 -41.32
C TYR A 375 -17.50 11.23 -41.21
N ALA A 376 -16.71 11.74 -40.26
CA ALA A 376 -15.34 11.27 -40.04
C ALA A 376 -15.30 9.76 -39.67
N ARG A 377 -16.23 9.30 -38.81
CA ARG A 377 -16.35 7.87 -38.46
C ARG A 377 -16.71 7.01 -39.68
N MET A 378 -17.66 7.46 -40.51
CA MET A 378 -18.06 6.73 -41.73
C MET A 378 -16.92 6.59 -42.75
N ILE A 379 -16.00 7.57 -42.79
CA ILE A 379 -14.86 7.60 -43.71
C ILE A 379 -13.71 6.71 -43.20
N GLU A 380 -13.45 6.69 -41.89
CA GLU A 380 -12.38 5.87 -41.29
C GLU A 380 -12.56 4.38 -41.64
N ASP A 381 -13.81 3.88 -41.55
CA ASP A 381 -14.13 2.46 -41.72
C ASP A 381 -14.17 1.98 -43.18
N ARG A 382 -14.15 2.88 -44.18
CA ARG A 382 -14.39 2.53 -45.59
C ARG A 382 -13.32 3.08 -46.54
N ALA A 383 -12.47 2.20 -47.07
CA ALA A 383 -11.36 2.56 -47.97
C ALA A 383 -11.80 3.32 -49.24
N VAL A 384 -12.94 2.95 -49.84
CA VAL A 384 -13.51 3.63 -51.01
C VAL A 384 -13.92 5.07 -50.69
N LEU A 385 -14.51 5.29 -49.51
CA LEU A 385 -14.91 6.62 -49.05
C LEU A 385 -13.70 7.50 -48.77
N ARG A 386 -12.60 6.94 -48.24
CA ARG A 386 -11.33 7.69 -48.10
C ARG A 386 -10.82 8.14 -49.46
N LEU A 387 -10.79 7.27 -50.47
CA LEU A 387 -10.32 7.63 -51.81
C LEU A 387 -11.17 8.73 -52.45
N ALA A 388 -12.51 8.61 -52.38
CA ALA A 388 -13.43 9.64 -52.86
C ALA A 388 -13.23 10.98 -52.13
N THR A 389 -13.04 10.92 -50.82
CA THR A 389 -12.80 12.10 -49.98
C THR A 389 -11.45 12.76 -50.30
N ARG A 390 -10.40 11.99 -50.64
CA ARG A 390 -9.10 12.54 -51.10
C ARG A 390 -9.24 13.28 -52.43
N LEU A 391 -9.96 12.69 -53.39
CA LEU A 391 -10.22 13.32 -54.69
C LEU A 391 -11.04 14.61 -54.54
N PHE A 392 -12.03 14.61 -53.65
CA PHE A 392 -12.83 15.80 -53.35
C PHE A 392 -12.02 16.91 -52.68
N PHE A 393 -11.13 16.57 -51.73
CA PHE A 393 -10.32 17.56 -51.03
C PHE A 393 -9.10 18.03 -51.82
N ALA A 394 -8.64 17.32 -52.84
CA ALA A 394 -7.49 17.74 -53.66
C ALA A 394 -7.60 19.18 -54.20
N PRO A 395 -8.71 19.60 -54.86
CA PRO A 395 -8.86 20.98 -55.32
C PRO A 395 -8.96 21.98 -54.16
N LEU A 396 -9.58 21.59 -53.04
CA LEU A 396 -9.69 22.44 -51.84
C LEU A 396 -8.32 22.71 -51.19
N VAL A 397 -7.45 21.70 -51.18
CA VAL A 397 -6.09 21.80 -50.64
C VAL A 397 -5.23 22.67 -51.55
N ALA A 398 -5.36 22.55 -52.87
CA ALA A 398 -4.68 23.43 -53.81
C ALA A 398 -5.10 24.90 -53.61
N PHE A 399 -6.41 25.15 -53.43
CA PHE A 399 -6.93 26.47 -53.09
C PHE A 399 -6.41 26.98 -51.75
N ALA A 400 -6.39 26.14 -50.71
CA ALA A 400 -5.87 26.50 -49.39
C ALA A 400 -4.40 26.92 -49.45
N LYS A 401 -3.56 26.18 -50.20
CA LYS A 401 -2.15 26.56 -50.41
C LYS A 401 -2.02 27.91 -51.13
N LEU A 402 -2.83 28.15 -52.15
CA LEU A 402 -2.83 29.42 -52.89
C LEU A 402 -3.28 30.59 -52.00
N ALA A 403 -4.31 30.39 -51.18
CA ALA A 403 -4.82 31.40 -50.26
C ALA A 403 -3.78 31.75 -49.17
N ILE A 404 -3.12 30.76 -48.58
CA ILE A 404 -2.03 30.97 -47.62
C ILE A 404 -0.86 31.71 -48.28
N TRP A 405 -0.48 31.32 -49.50
CA TRP A 405 0.58 31.99 -50.25
C TRP A 405 0.26 33.46 -50.53
N LEU A 406 -0.96 33.77 -50.97
CA LEU A 406 -1.44 35.14 -51.20
C LEU A 406 -1.45 35.98 -49.91
N ASP A 407 -1.87 35.40 -48.79
CA ASP A 407 -1.90 36.07 -47.48
C ASP A 407 -0.47 36.38 -46.98
N THR A 408 0.48 35.46 -47.21
CA THR A 408 1.90 35.63 -46.86
C THR A 408 2.56 36.73 -47.71
N THR A 409 2.18 36.87 -48.99
CA THR A 409 2.71 37.94 -49.86
C THR A 409 2.24 39.34 -49.48
N HIS A 410 1.08 39.49 -48.83
CA HIS A 410 0.60 40.80 -48.36
C HIS A 410 1.31 41.29 -47.09
N HIS A 411 1.89 40.40 -46.28
CA HIS A 411 2.62 40.77 -45.07
C HIS A 411 4.07 41.23 -45.32
N VAL A 412 4.70 40.79 -46.41
CA VAL A 412 6.09 41.18 -46.77
C VAL A 412 6.16 42.60 -47.36
N GLN A 413 5.05 43.19 -47.79
CA GLN A 413 5.02 44.51 -48.42
C GLN A 413 4.69 45.68 -47.46
N GLY A 414 4.50 45.39 -46.16
CA GLY A 414 4.09 46.35 -45.13
C GLY A 414 5.18 46.82 -44.16
N ASP A 415 6.38 46.23 -44.19
CA ASP A 415 7.45 46.46 -43.18
C ASP A 415 8.64 47.30 -43.71
N ASP A 416 8.43 48.12 -44.74
CA ASP A 416 9.47 48.99 -45.32
C ASP A 416 9.22 50.49 -45.03
N GLN A 417 8.94 50.81 -43.76
CA GLN A 417 9.11 52.18 -43.23
C GLN A 417 10.08 52.17 -42.04
N MET A 418 11.35 52.41 -42.35
CA MET A 418 12.38 52.80 -41.37
C MET A 418 11.97 54.08 -40.63
N PRO A 419 12.25 54.19 -39.31
CA PRO A 419 12.17 55.47 -38.62
C PRO A 419 13.37 56.35 -39.04
N ARG A 420 13.09 57.62 -39.36
CA ARG A 420 14.09 58.71 -39.33
C ARG A 420 14.02 59.44 -38.01
#